data_AF-A0A432Z1T0-F1
#
_entry.id   AF-A0A432Z1T0-F1
#
_cell.length_a   1.000
_cell.length_b   1.000
_cell.length_c   1.000
_cell.angle_alpha   90.00
_cell.angle_beta   90.00
_cell.angle_gamma   90.00
#
_symmetry.space_group_name_H-M   'P 1'
#
loop_
_entity.id
_entity.type
_entity.pdbx_description
1 polymer ?
#
loop_
_entity_poly.entity_id
_entity_poly.type
_entity_poly.pdbx_seq_one_letter_code
_entity_poly.pdbx_strand_id
1 'polypeptide(L)'
;MTDKPQRPQSIDELFQRAAALAGRSFAELAAETGLQVPKDLRRDKGWVGQLLELQLGATAGSKPTQDFPELGVELKTLPVTPEGEPLETTFVCTAPLVNIQGIQWATSNVRNKLQQVLWLPIDGRREVPLAERVVGSAFLWIPSAEEEALLRNDWEEHMDRIALGQVETITARQGEAMQIRPKAADGSALTDAIGPDGTIIEVRPRGFYLKKDFTRKILQRMFM
;
A
#
# COMPACT_ATOMS: atom_id res chain seq x y z
N MET A 1 -25.76 5.17 16.27
CA MET A 1 -25.50 4.38 15.05
C MET A 1 -25.24 5.39 13.96
N THR A 2 -23.97 5.70 13.69
CA THR A 2 -23.58 6.56 12.58
C THR A 2 -23.65 5.70 11.33
N ASP A 3 -24.48 6.12 10.36
CA ASP A 3 -24.58 5.43 9.08
C ASP A 3 -23.21 5.40 8.41
N LYS A 4 -22.78 4.20 8.02
CA LYS A 4 -21.53 4.03 7.28
C LYS A 4 -21.62 4.88 6.00
N PRO A 5 -20.61 5.71 5.68
CA PRO A 5 -20.67 6.54 4.49
C PRO A 5 -20.84 5.66 3.24
N GLN A 6 -21.77 6.05 2.38
CA GLN A 6 -21.97 5.39 1.09
C GLN A 6 -20.71 5.52 0.24
N ARG A 7 -20.48 4.58 -0.69
CA ARG A 7 -19.34 4.69 -1.62
C ARG A 7 -19.42 5.99 -2.43
N PRO A 8 -18.31 6.72 -2.61
CA PRO A 8 -18.29 7.91 -3.46
C PRO A 8 -18.57 7.54 -4.92
N GLN A 9 -19.24 8.44 -5.63
CA GLN A 9 -19.67 8.25 -7.02
C GLN A 9 -18.73 8.93 -8.02
N SER A 10 -17.82 9.78 -7.54
CA SER A 10 -16.80 10.43 -8.37
C SER A 10 -15.47 10.57 -7.64
N ILE A 11 -14.40 10.79 -8.42
CA ILE A 11 -13.06 11.09 -7.87
C ILE A 11 -13.09 12.39 -7.06
N ASP A 12 -13.83 13.41 -7.52
CA ASP A 12 -13.97 14.68 -6.80
C ASP A 12 -14.63 14.50 -5.44
N GLU A 13 -15.70 13.70 -5.37
CA GLU A 13 -16.38 13.39 -4.11
C GLU A 13 -15.46 12.63 -3.16
N LEU A 14 -14.77 11.59 -3.67
CA LEU A 14 -13.79 10.84 -2.89
C LEU A 14 -12.69 11.77 -2.35
N PHE A 15 -12.17 12.67 -3.19
CA PHE A 15 -11.12 13.60 -2.81
C PHE A 15 -11.61 14.63 -1.78
N GLN A 16 -12.81 15.19 -1.95
CA GLN A 16 -13.40 16.12 -0.98
C GLN A 16 -13.57 15.48 0.40
N ARG A 17 -14.04 14.23 0.44
CA ARG A 17 -14.15 13.46 1.70
C ARG A 17 -12.78 13.22 2.32
N ALA A 18 -11.79 12.84 1.53
CA ALA A 18 -10.42 12.63 2.01
C ALA A 18 -9.77 13.93 2.52
N ALA A 19 -9.98 15.05 1.83
CA ALA A 19 -9.51 16.37 2.25
C ALA A 19 -10.14 16.79 3.59
N ALA A 20 -11.41 16.46 3.84
CA ALA A 20 -12.08 16.73 5.11
C ALA A 20 -11.52 15.93 6.30
N LEU A 21 -10.71 14.89 6.06
CA LEU A 21 -10.03 14.15 7.12
C LEU A 21 -8.78 14.86 7.63
N ALA A 22 -8.21 15.79 6.86
CA ALA A 22 -6.96 16.45 7.21
C ALA A 22 -7.04 17.18 8.57
N GLY A 23 -6.03 16.99 9.40
CA GLY A 23 -5.93 17.54 10.76
C GLY A 23 -6.72 16.78 11.82
N ARG A 24 -7.59 15.84 11.43
CA ARG A 24 -8.40 15.05 12.38
C ARG A 24 -7.58 13.93 13.00
N SER A 25 -7.78 13.70 14.28
CA SER A 25 -7.14 12.62 15.03
C SER A 25 -7.77 11.26 14.77
N PHE A 26 -7.00 10.18 14.95
CA PHE A 26 -7.53 8.83 14.82
C PHE A 26 -8.63 8.53 15.84
N ALA A 27 -8.58 9.13 17.04
CA ALA A 27 -9.64 8.99 18.04
C ALA A 27 -10.97 9.59 17.57
N GLU A 28 -10.96 10.79 17.01
CA GLU A 28 -12.18 11.44 16.49
C GLU A 28 -12.79 10.61 15.36
N LEU A 29 -11.96 10.17 14.41
CA LEU A 29 -12.40 9.35 13.28
C LEU A 29 -12.91 7.98 13.72
N ALA A 30 -12.28 7.37 14.73
CA ALA A 30 -12.69 6.07 15.26
C ALA A 30 -14.03 6.16 16.00
N ALA A 31 -14.27 7.25 16.74
CA ALA A 31 -15.55 7.49 17.42
C ALA A 31 -16.74 7.56 16.44
N GLU A 32 -16.53 8.15 15.25
CA GLU A 32 -17.57 8.24 14.20
C GLU A 32 -17.87 6.89 13.55
N THR A 33 -16.88 6.02 13.43
CA THR A 33 -17.01 4.70 12.81
C THR A 33 -17.33 3.58 13.81
N GLY A 34 -17.34 3.89 15.10
CA GLY A 34 -17.50 2.91 16.17
C GLY A 34 -16.31 1.97 16.35
N LEU A 35 -15.16 2.25 15.71
CA LEU A 35 -13.94 1.49 15.92
C LEU A 35 -13.33 1.82 17.28
N GLN A 36 -12.82 0.80 17.97
CA GLN A 36 -11.99 1.01 19.16
C GLN A 36 -10.55 1.26 18.71
N VAL A 37 -9.92 2.33 19.21
CA VAL A 37 -8.52 2.62 18.95
C VAL A 37 -7.66 1.66 19.78
N PRO A 38 -6.80 0.83 19.16
CA PRO A 38 -5.90 -0.03 19.91
C PRO A 38 -4.82 0.81 20.59
N LYS A 39 -4.19 0.26 21.63
CA LYS A 39 -3.07 0.93 22.31
C LYS A 39 -1.89 1.20 21.38
N ASP A 40 -1.61 0.24 20.49
CA ASP A 40 -0.54 0.30 19.50
C ASP A 40 -0.81 -0.64 18.32
N LEU A 41 -0.01 -0.52 17.26
CA LEU A 41 -0.20 -1.25 16.00
C LEU A 41 0.57 -2.60 15.94
N ARG A 42 1.09 -3.13 17.06
CA ARG A 42 1.92 -4.36 17.02
C ARG A 42 1.13 -5.58 16.54
N ARG A 43 -0.13 -5.69 17.00
CA ARG A 43 -1.07 -6.76 16.61
C ARG A 43 -2.06 -6.31 15.53
N ASP A 44 -2.27 -5.00 15.40
CA ASP A 44 -3.30 -4.39 14.56
C ASP A 44 -2.69 -3.56 13.42
N LYS A 45 -1.70 -4.13 12.71
CA LYS A 45 -0.90 -3.42 11.68
C LYS A 45 -1.73 -2.77 10.56
N GLY A 46 -2.93 -3.28 10.30
CA GLY A 46 -3.84 -2.76 9.27
C GLY A 46 -4.93 -1.80 9.78
N TRP A 47 -4.96 -1.51 11.09
CA TRP A 47 -6.08 -0.78 11.70
C TRP A 47 -6.26 0.63 11.15
N VAL A 48 -5.17 1.37 10.90
CA VAL A 48 -5.26 2.72 10.34
C VAL A 48 -5.84 2.69 8.92
N GLY A 49 -5.43 1.71 8.10
CA GLY A 49 -6.01 1.50 6.77
C GLY A 49 -7.52 1.24 6.86
N GLN A 50 -7.93 0.33 7.74
CA GLN A 50 -9.34 0.02 7.97
C GLN A 50 -10.16 1.23 8.43
N LEU A 51 -9.61 2.04 9.33
CA LEU A 51 -10.25 3.27 9.80
C LEU A 51 -10.54 4.21 8.63
N LEU A 52 -9.55 4.45 7.77
CA LEU A 52 -9.67 5.39 6.64
C LEU A 52 -10.51 4.80 5.49
N GLU A 53 -10.45 3.49 5.26
CA GLU A 53 -11.37 2.78 4.37
C GLU A 53 -12.82 3.00 4.81
N LEU A 54 -13.13 2.85 6.11
CA LEU A 54 -14.48 3.08 6.65
C LEU A 54 -14.92 4.53 6.52
N GLN A 55 -14.03 5.49 6.80
CA GLN A 55 -14.31 6.92 6.67
C GLN A 55 -14.60 7.33 5.21
N LEU A 56 -13.94 6.69 4.24
CA LEU A 56 -14.11 7.01 2.82
C LEU A 56 -15.15 6.13 2.10
N GLY A 57 -15.81 5.22 2.81
CA GLY A 57 -16.84 4.34 2.23
C GLY A 57 -16.28 3.16 1.45
N ALA A 58 -14.98 2.87 1.55
CA ALA A 58 -14.38 1.68 0.96
C ALA A 58 -14.90 0.39 1.63
N THR A 59 -14.71 -0.74 0.96
CA THR A 59 -14.95 -2.05 1.55
C THR A 59 -13.69 -2.54 2.22
N ALA A 60 -13.77 -2.82 3.52
CA ALA A 60 -12.62 -3.30 4.26
C ALA A 60 -12.08 -4.64 3.71
N GLY A 61 -10.76 -4.77 3.69
CA GLY A 61 -10.05 -6.02 3.42
C GLY A 61 -9.17 -5.99 2.17
N SER A 62 -8.04 -6.69 2.23
CA SER A 62 -7.08 -6.75 1.13
C SER A 62 -7.62 -7.63 -0.01
N LYS A 63 -8.17 -6.98 -1.04
CA LYS A 63 -8.58 -7.64 -2.29
C LYS A 63 -7.55 -7.37 -3.40
N PRO A 64 -7.47 -8.24 -4.43
CA PRO A 64 -6.69 -7.94 -5.62
C PRO A 64 -7.16 -6.66 -6.33
N THR A 65 -8.46 -6.36 -6.25
CA THR A 65 -9.03 -5.13 -6.80
C THR A 65 -8.58 -3.89 -6.04
N GLN A 66 -8.73 -2.73 -6.66
CA GLN A 66 -8.57 -1.44 -5.99
C GLN A 66 -9.63 -1.23 -4.92
N ASP A 67 -9.41 -0.27 -4.01
CA ASP A 67 -10.35 0.07 -2.93
C ASP A 67 -11.63 0.73 -3.45
N PHE A 68 -11.50 1.49 -4.55
CA PHE A 68 -12.61 2.07 -5.32
C PHE A 68 -12.51 1.64 -6.80
N PRO A 69 -12.86 0.38 -7.13
CA PRO A 69 -12.74 -0.13 -8.50
C PRO A 69 -13.54 0.68 -9.52
N GLU A 70 -14.70 1.20 -9.11
CA GLU A 70 -15.59 1.99 -9.97
C GLU A 70 -14.97 3.33 -10.36
N LEU A 71 -14.03 3.83 -9.56
CA LEU A 71 -13.30 5.08 -9.79
C LEU A 71 -11.88 4.84 -10.32
N GLY A 72 -11.42 3.59 -10.35
CA GLY A 72 -10.04 3.26 -10.69
C GLY A 72 -9.02 3.74 -9.65
N VAL A 73 -9.40 3.89 -8.38
CA VAL A 73 -8.55 4.48 -7.33
C VAL A 73 -8.20 3.47 -6.22
N GLU A 74 -6.91 3.34 -5.92
CA GLU A 74 -6.40 2.66 -4.72
C GLU A 74 -6.20 3.67 -3.59
N LEU A 75 -6.56 3.30 -2.36
CA LEU A 75 -6.30 4.07 -1.15
C LEU A 75 -4.99 3.60 -0.50
N LYS A 76 -4.08 4.52 -0.19
CA LYS A 76 -2.87 4.19 0.58
C LYS A 76 -2.59 5.20 1.67
N THR A 77 -2.31 4.69 2.86
CA THR A 77 -1.78 5.49 3.97
C THR A 77 -0.26 5.59 3.88
N LEU A 78 0.30 6.75 4.20
CA LEU A 78 1.74 6.96 4.19
C LEU A 78 2.20 7.55 5.53
N PRO A 79 2.81 6.76 6.43
CA PRO A 79 3.32 7.31 7.69
C PRO A 79 4.52 8.22 7.43
N VAL A 80 4.42 9.46 7.89
CA VAL A 80 5.44 10.51 7.69
C VAL A 80 5.85 11.18 8.99
N THR A 81 7.02 11.82 8.99
CA THR A 81 7.41 12.79 10.02
C THR A 81 6.72 14.15 9.81
N PRO A 82 6.81 15.09 10.77
CA PRO A 82 6.31 16.46 10.59
C PRO A 82 6.91 17.19 9.38
N GLU A 83 8.13 16.83 8.98
CA GLU A 83 8.83 17.38 7.81
C GLU A 83 8.40 16.71 6.49
N GLY A 84 7.46 15.75 6.54
CA GLY A 84 6.97 15.03 5.36
C GLY A 84 7.87 13.86 4.95
N GLU A 85 8.77 13.38 5.81
CA GLU A 85 9.65 12.26 5.48
C GLU A 85 8.96 10.90 5.66
N PRO A 86 8.89 10.03 4.64
CA PRO A 86 8.33 8.69 4.78
C PRO A 86 9.10 7.84 5.79
N LEU A 87 8.37 7.26 6.74
CA LEU A 87 8.94 6.43 7.80
C LEU A 87 9.11 4.97 7.37
N GLU A 88 8.21 4.46 6.52
CA GLU A 88 8.13 3.05 6.14
C GLU A 88 7.98 2.87 4.63
N THR A 89 8.36 1.69 4.14
CA THR A 89 8.10 1.25 2.76
C THR A 89 6.61 0.94 2.60
N THR A 90 6.01 1.31 1.48
CA THR A 90 4.56 1.11 1.30
C THR A 90 4.27 -0.22 0.60
N PHE A 91 3.44 -1.07 1.22
CA PHE A 91 2.98 -2.30 0.59
C PHE A 91 2.06 -2.03 -0.61
N VAL A 92 2.29 -2.75 -1.71
CA VAL A 92 1.47 -2.68 -2.92
C VAL A 92 0.54 -3.89 -3.01
N CYS A 93 1.11 -5.09 -3.22
CA CYS A 93 0.37 -6.34 -3.26
C CYS A 93 1.29 -7.54 -2.98
N THR A 94 0.69 -8.71 -2.75
CA THR A 94 1.42 -9.98 -2.73
C THR A 94 2.02 -10.24 -4.11
N ALA A 95 3.26 -10.75 -4.15
CA ALA A 95 3.91 -11.17 -5.38
C ALA A 95 3.50 -12.61 -5.71
N PRO A 96 3.01 -12.90 -6.93
CA PRO A 96 2.74 -14.28 -7.33
C PRO A 96 4.07 -15.01 -7.51
N LEU A 97 4.21 -16.19 -6.88
CA LEU A 97 5.44 -16.99 -6.93
C LEU A 97 5.30 -18.27 -7.77
N VAL A 98 4.07 -18.58 -8.18
CA VAL A 98 3.66 -19.67 -9.07
C VAL A 98 2.58 -19.17 -10.02
N ASN A 99 2.26 -19.94 -11.06
CA ASN A 99 1.22 -19.60 -12.05
C ASN A 99 1.41 -18.20 -12.68
N ILE A 100 2.67 -17.84 -12.94
CA ILE A 100 3.05 -16.51 -13.45
C ILE A 100 3.09 -16.43 -14.98
N GLN A 101 2.80 -17.53 -15.69
CA GLN A 101 2.85 -17.55 -17.15
C GLN A 101 1.85 -16.56 -17.75
N GLY A 102 2.31 -15.74 -18.69
CA GLY A 102 1.47 -14.75 -19.39
C GLY A 102 1.17 -13.48 -18.61
N ILE A 103 1.63 -13.34 -17.35
CA ILE A 103 1.51 -12.08 -16.62
C ILE A 103 2.50 -11.08 -17.22
N GLN A 104 1.98 -9.96 -17.72
CA GLN A 104 2.75 -8.83 -18.22
C GLN A 104 2.55 -7.60 -17.31
N TRP A 105 3.45 -6.62 -17.38
CA TRP A 105 3.35 -5.36 -16.63
C TRP A 105 1.97 -4.72 -16.76
N ALA A 106 1.48 -4.62 -18.01
CA ALA A 106 0.20 -4.00 -18.36
C ALA A 106 -1.00 -4.63 -17.63
N THR A 107 -0.94 -5.93 -17.38
CA THR A 107 -1.97 -6.74 -16.71
C THR A 107 -1.63 -7.07 -15.25
N SER A 108 -0.51 -6.56 -14.73
CA SER A 108 -0.03 -6.90 -13.40
C SER A 108 -0.89 -6.24 -12.31
N ASN A 109 -1.02 -6.92 -11.16
CA ASN A 109 -1.72 -6.34 -10.02
C ASN A 109 -0.98 -5.11 -9.45
N VAL A 110 0.35 -5.07 -9.58
CA VAL A 110 1.16 -3.91 -9.21
C VAL A 110 0.72 -2.69 -9.98
N ARG A 111 0.67 -2.78 -11.32
CA ARG A 111 0.23 -1.67 -12.17
C ARG A 111 -1.22 -1.30 -11.89
N ASN A 112 -2.11 -2.29 -11.78
CA ASN A 112 -3.52 -2.06 -11.46
C ASN A 112 -3.70 -1.24 -10.16
N LYS A 113 -2.88 -1.49 -9.13
CA LYS A 113 -2.94 -0.77 -7.85
C LYS A 113 -2.23 0.58 -7.86
N LEU A 114 -1.27 0.79 -8.75
CA LEU A 114 -0.46 2.01 -8.77
C LEU A 114 -0.84 2.97 -9.91
N GLN A 115 -1.74 2.59 -10.82
CA GLN A 115 -2.16 3.46 -11.93
C GLN A 115 -2.81 4.77 -11.45
N GLN A 116 -3.46 4.75 -10.28
CA GLN A 116 -4.00 5.94 -9.62
C GLN A 116 -4.19 5.66 -8.13
N VAL A 117 -3.54 6.46 -7.29
CA VAL A 117 -3.52 6.28 -5.84
C VAL A 117 -3.96 7.56 -5.15
N LEU A 118 -4.94 7.43 -4.24
CA LEU A 118 -5.25 8.42 -3.24
C LEU A 118 -4.36 8.19 -2.02
N TRP A 119 -3.39 9.07 -1.81
CA TRP A 119 -2.50 9.03 -0.67
C TRP A 119 -3.04 9.85 0.48
N LEU A 120 -3.07 9.24 1.67
CA LEU A 120 -3.33 9.90 2.94
C LEU A 120 -2.05 9.83 3.79
N PRO A 121 -1.23 10.90 3.81
CA PRO A 121 -0.19 11.03 4.82
C PRO A 121 -0.80 10.92 6.21
N ILE A 122 -0.10 10.26 7.13
CA ILE A 122 -0.51 10.17 8.53
C ILE A 122 0.68 10.43 9.42
N ASP A 123 0.44 10.95 10.62
CA ASP A 123 1.49 11.03 11.65
C ASP A 123 1.99 9.62 11.98
N GLY A 124 3.27 9.34 11.71
CA GLY A 124 3.88 8.04 11.97
C GLY A 124 4.77 8.00 13.22
N ARG A 125 4.88 9.10 13.97
CA ARG A 125 5.75 9.22 15.14
C ARG A 125 5.38 8.21 16.22
N ARG A 126 6.36 7.44 16.69
CA ARG A 126 6.12 6.34 17.65
C ARG A 126 5.86 6.84 19.06
N GLU A 127 6.41 8.00 19.38
CA GLU A 127 6.25 8.74 20.62
C GLU A 127 4.87 9.39 20.77
N VAL A 128 4.16 9.61 19.67
CA VAL A 128 2.78 10.12 19.69
C VAL A 128 1.81 8.96 19.91
N PRO A 129 0.94 9.02 20.94
CA PRO A 129 -0.10 8.02 21.17
C PRO A 129 -0.96 7.80 19.93
N LEU A 130 -1.28 6.55 19.60
CA LEU A 130 -2.00 6.22 18.36
C LEU A 130 -3.30 7.03 18.20
N ALA A 131 -4.03 7.22 19.29
CA ALA A 131 -5.28 7.99 19.33
C ALA A 131 -5.11 9.47 18.94
N GLU A 132 -3.95 10.07 19.22
CA GLU A 132 -3.66 11.49 19.01
C GLU A 132 -3.01 11.77 17.65
N ARG A 133 -2.59 10.73 16.94
CA ARG A 133 -2.04 10.87 15.59
C ARG A 133 -3.11 11.39 14.64
N VAL A 134 -2.68 12.24 13.71
CA VAL A 134 -3.58 12.94 12.79
C VAL A 134 -3.38 12.48 11.34
N VAL A 135 -4.43 12.66 10.54
CA VAL A 135 -4.36 12.53 9.09
C VAL A 135 -3.85 13.84 8.48
N GLY A 136 -2.93 13.75 7.52
CA GLY A 136 -2.44 14.89 6.75
C GLY A 136 -3.31 15.21 5.53
N SER A 137 -2.88 16.21 4.75
CA SER A 137 -3.57 16.57 3.51
C SER A 137 -3.50 15.44 2.48
N ALA A 138 -4.67 14.95 2.05
CA ALA A 138 -4.76 13.94 1.01
C ALA A 138 -4.32 14.49 -0.35
N PHE A 139 -3.79 13.63 -1.23
CA PHE A 139 -3.48 13.98 -2.61
C PHE A 139 -3.68 12.78 -3.54
N LEU A 140 -4.06 13.06 -4.79
CA LEU A 140 -4.12 12.07 -5.85
C LEU A 140 -2.78 12.02 -6.58
N TRP A 141 -2.28 10.82 -6.80
CA TRP A 141 -1.08 10.56 -7.56
C TRP A 141 -1.37 9.60 -8.71
N ILE A 142 -0.87 9.97 -9.88
CA ILE A 142 -0.76 9.12 -11.06
C ILE A 142 0.73 9.10 -11.42
N PRO A 143 1.33 7.92 -11.67
CA PRO A 143 2.73 7.86 -12.06
C PRO A 143 2.95 8.64 -13.36
N SER A 144 4.01 9.45 -13.40
CA SER A 144 4.51 10.01 -14.66
C SER A 144 5.03 8.89 -15.57
N ALA A 145 5.29 9.19 -16.84
CA ALA A 145 5.88 8.22 -17.76
C ALA A 145 7.22 7.67 -17.26
N GLU A 146 8.04 8.51 -16.61
CA GLU A 146 9.32 8.10 -16.01
C GLU A 146 9.11 7.23 -14.77
N GLU A 147 8.15 7.59 -13.90
CA GLU A 147 7.80 6.79 -12.72
C GLU A 147 7.23 5.42 -13.13
N GLU A 148 6.36 5.36 -14.14
CA GLU A 148 5.81 4.10 -14.66
C GLU A 148 6.90 3.23 -15.29
N ALA A 149 7.82 3.82 -16.07
CA ALA A 149 8.95 3.09 -16.63
C ALA A 149 9.85 2.51 -15.54
N LEU A 150 10.12 3.27 -14.47
CA LEU A 150 10.91 2.81 -13.35
C LEU A 150 10.24 1.64 -12.61
N LEU A 151 8.95 1.79 -12.29
CA LEU A 151 8.16 0.75 -11.64
C LEU A 151 8.09 -0.53 -12.49
N ARG A 152 7.92 -0.38 -13.81
CA ARG A 152 7.93 -1.50 -14.76
C ARG A 152 9.27 -2.23 -14.75
N ASN A 153 10.37 -1.50 -14.89
CA ASN A 153 11.70 -2.11 -14.94
C ASN A 153 12.01 -2.91 -13.67
N ASP A 154 11.70 -2.35 -12.50
CA ASP A 154 11.85 -3.05 -11.22
C ASP A 154 10.94 -4.28 -11.16
N TRP A 155 9.68 -4.16 -11.59
CA TRP A 155 8.74 -5.28 -11.60
C TRP A 155 9.23 -6.42 -12.49
N GLU A 156 9.68 -6.11 -13.71
CA GLU A 156 10.20 -7.09 -14.67
C GLU A 156 11.44 -7.80 -14.11
N GLU A 157 12.41 -7.07 -13.53
CA GLU A 157 13.59 -7.69 -12.90
C GLU A 157 13.19 -8.69 -11.79
N HIS A 158 12.24 -8.30 -10.95
CA HIS A 158 11.77 -9.17 -9.86
C HIS A 158 11.02 -10.39 -10.40
N MET A 159 10.17 -10.21 -11.41
CA MET A 159 9.40 -11.32 -12.00
C MET A 159 10.30 -12.29 -12.76
N ASP A 160 11.35 -11.82 -13.43
CA ASP A 160 12.35 -12.67 -14.08
C ASP A 160 13.06 -13.56 -13.06
N ARG A 161 13.47 -12.99 -11.92
CA ARG A 161 14.08 -13.79 -10.83
C ARG A 161 13.11 -14.83 -10.28
N ILE A 162 11.83 -14.50 -10.11
CA ILE A 162 10.82 -15.46 -9.69
C ILE A 162 10.67 -16.58 -10.72
N ALA A 163 10.60 -16.24 -12.02
CA ALA A 163 10.47 -17.21 -13.10
C ALA A 163 11.67 -18.15 -13.22
N LEU A 164 12.88 -17.65 -12.95
CA LEU A 164 14.12 -18.43 -12.92
C LEU A 164 14.30 -19.24 -11.62
N GLY A 165 13.30 -19.26 -10.74
CA GLY A 165 13.36 -19.99 -9.48
C GLY A 165 14.32 -19.40 -8.45
N GLN A 166 14.68 -18.12 -8.59
CA GLN A 166 15.68 -17.43 -7.78
C GLN A 166 15.05 -16.63 -6.62
N VAL A 167 13.84 -17.01 -6.18
CA VAL A 167 13.04 -16.27 -5.19
C VAL A 167 13.80 -16.03 -3.88
N GLU A 168 14.57 -17.01 -3.41
CA GLU A 168 15.33 -16.89 -2.15
C GLU A 168 16.54 -15.94 -2.24
N THR A 169 17.04 -15.69 -3.45
CA THR A 169 18.14 -14.73 -3.70
C THR A 169 17.66 -13.28 -3.71
N ILE A 170 16.35 -13.07 -3.72
CA ILE A 170 15.77 -11.73 -3.77
C ILE A 170 15.98 -11.03 -2.42
N THR A 171 16.64 -9.87 -2.47
CA THR A 171 16.93 -9.04 -1.31
C THR A 171 16.24 -7.68 -1.43
N ALA A 172 16.05 -7.01 -0.29
CA ALA A 172 15.49 -5.66 -0.25
C ALA A 172 16.37 -4.61 -0.97
N ARG A 173 17.62 -4.93 -1.35
CA ARG A 173 18.50 -3.97 -2.06
C ARG A 173 18.12 -3.80 -3.53
N GLN A 174 17.55 -4.84 -4.16
CA GLN A 174 17.17 -4.82 -5.57
C GLN A 174 16.00 -3.87 -5.86
N GLY A 175 15.93 -3.42 -7.12
CA GLY A 175 15.04 -2.37 -7.63
C GLY A 175 15.41 -0.96 -7.19
N GLU A 176 14.93 0.06 -7.89
CA GLU A 176 15.18 1.47 -7.57
C GLU A 176 13.98 2.11 -6.85
N ALA A 177 12.77 1.93 -7.38
CA ALA A 177 11.51 2.40 -6.81
C ALA A 177 10.78 1.33 -6.00
N MET A 178 10.87 0.07 -6.43
CA MET A 178 10.09 -1.05 -5.90
C MET A 178 10.98 -2.24 -5.53
N GLN A 179 10.62 -2.91 -4.45
CA GLN A 179 11.33 -4.08 -3.94
C GLN A 179 10.37 -5.20 -3.56
N ILE A 180 10.90 -6.42 -3.47
CA ILE A 180 10.21 -7.55 -2.87
C ILE A 180 10.71 -7.79 -1.44
N ARG A 181 9.79 -8.02 -0.51
CA ARG A 181 10.10 -8.39 0.89
C ARG A 181 9.19 -9.53 1.36
N PRO A 182 9.58 -10.29 2.41
CA PRO A 182 8.67 -11.22 3.07
C PRO A 182 7.39 -10.53 3.54
N LYS A 183 6.23 -11.15 3.29
CA LYS A 183 4.90 -10.67 3.68
C LYS A 183 4.16 -11.78 4.41
N ALA A 184 4.31 -11.85 5.73
CA ALA A 184 3.59 -12.83 6.54
C ALA A 184 3.15 -12.22 7.88
N ALA A 185 2.07 -12.76 8.46
CA ALA A 185 1.58 -12.36 9.78
C ALA A 185 2.62 -12.70 10.87
N ASP A 186 3.28 -13.85 10.70
CA ASP A 186 4.42 -14.35 11.46
C ASP A 186 5.47 -14.99 10.54
N GLY A 187 6.61 -15.43 11.07
CA GLY A 187 7.69 -16.01 10.28
C GLY A 187 7.47 -17.46 9.82
N SER A 188 6.32 -18.07 10.14
CA SER A 188 6.04 -19.49 9.90
C SER A 188 5.20 -19.77 8.65
N ALA A 189 4.50 -18.78 8.11
CA ALA A 189 3.72 -18.98 6.88
C ALA A 189 4.63 -19.32 5.68
N LEU A 190 4.23 -20.35 4.94
CA LEU A 190 4.84 -20.79 3.69
C LEU A 190 3.85 -20.70 2.53
N THR A 191 4.37 -20.64 1.32
CA THR A 191 3.64 -20.68 0.07
C THR A 191 4.50 -21.34 -0.99
N ASP A 192 3.84 -21.91 -2.00
CA ASP A 192 4.51 -22.47 -3.17
C ASP A 192 5.24 -21.38 -3.96
N ALA A 193 6.40 -21.75 -4.49
CA ALA A 193 7.21 -20.97 -5.44
C ALA A 193 7.90 -21.88 -6.44
N ILE A 194 8.26 -21.33 -7.59
CA ILE A 194 9.15 -21.99 -8.55
C ILE A 194 10.56 -22.05 -7.93
N GLY A 195 11.16 -23.23 -7.93
CA GLY A 195 12.52 -23.50 -7.47
C GLY A 195 13.56 -23.47 -8.60
N PRO A 196 14.87 -23.50 -8.28
CA PRO A 196 15.96 -23.32 -9.26
C PRO A 196 16.01 -24.35 -10.40
N ASP A 197 15.42 -25.53 -10.19
CA ASP A 197 15.31 -26.62 -11.16
C ASP A 197 13.93 -26.68 -11.85
N GLY A 198 13.08 -25.68 -11.60
CA GLY A 198 11.71 -25.63 -12.10
C GLY A 198 10.70 -26.44 -11.30
N THR A 199 11.10 -27.08 -10.18
CA THR A 199 10.17 -27.76 -9.27
C THR A 199 9.44 -26.76 -8.38
N ILE A 200 8.40 -27.23 -7.68
CA ILE A 200 7.72 -26.41 -6.66
C ILE A 200 8.43 -26.59 -5.32
N ILE A 201 8.78 -25.47 -4.70
CA ILE A 201 9.37 -25.39 -3.36
C ILE A 201 8.50 -24.53 -2.43
N GLU A 202 8.61 -24.75 -1.13
CA GLU A 202 7.95 -23.90 -0.13
C GLU A 202 8.88 -22.78 0.32
N VAL A 203 8.41 -21.53 0.21
CA VAL A 203 9.14 -20.35 0.68
C VAL A 203 8.22 -19.43 1.47
N ARG A 204 8.81 -18.45 2.16
CA ARG A 204 8.00 -17.38 2.78
C ARG A 204 7.28 -16.55 1.72
N PRO A 205 5.98 -16.21 1.91
CA PRO A 205 5.26 -15.34 1.00
C PRO A 205 5.96 -14.01 0.82
N ARG A 206 5.86 -13.48 -0.39
CA ARG A 206 6.54 -12.25 -0.82
C ARG A 206 5.53 -11.19 -1.19
N GLY A 207 5.88 -9.92 -0.98
CA GLY A 207 5.07 -8.78 -1.37
C GLY A 207 5.92 -7.72 -2.05
N PHE A 208 5.30 -6.98 -2.96
CA PHE A 208 5.87 -5.78 -3.56
C PHE A 208 5.68 -4.59 -2.62
N TYR A 209 6.73 -3.80 -2.49
CA TYR A 209 6.76 -2.58 -1.67
C TYR A 209 7.41 -1.45 -2.44
N LEU A 210 6.80 -0.26 -2.40
CA LEU A 210 7.46 0.98 -2.80
C LEU A 210 8.53 1.35 -1.76
N LYS A 211 9.73 1.68 -2.24
CA LYS A 211 10.83 2.17 -1.42
C LYS A 211 10.52 3.57 -0.90
N LYS A 212 11.06 3.89 0.29
CA LYS A 212 10.85 5.17 0.95
C LYS A 212 11.27 6.35 0.07
N ASP A 213 12.39 6.19 -0.64
CA ASP A 213 12.93 7.23 -1.51
C ASP A 213 12.00 7.55 -2.69
N PHE A 214 11.29 6.56 -3.21
CA PHE A 214 10.29 6.77 -4.24
C PHE A 214 9.09 7.56 -3.71
N THR A 215 8.51 7.13 -2.58
CA THR A 215 7.40 7.86 -1.96
C THR A 215 7.78 9.25 -1.47
N ARG A 216 9.05 9.47 -1.10
CA ARG A 216 9.57 10.81 -0.77
C ARG A 216 9.54 11.72 -1.99
N LYS A 217 10.06 11.26 -3.13
CA LYS A 217 10.02 12.02 -4.40
C LYS A 217 8.58 12.40 -4.79
N ILE A 218 7.63 11.48 -4.59
CA ILE A 218 6.20 11.76 -4.80
C ILE A 218 5.73 12.90 -3.89
N LEU A 219 5.99 12.82 -2.57
CA LEU A 219 5.59 13.87 -1.62
C LEU A 219 6.23 15.22 -1.94
N GLN A 220 7.53 15.23 -2.27
CA GLN A 220 8.25 16.44 -2.66
C GLN A 220 7.59 17.12 -3.86
N ARG A 221 7.26 16.37 -4.92
CA ARG A 221 6.59 16.92 -6.10
C ARG A 221 5.20 17.49 -5.81
N MET A 222 4.49 16.94 -4.83
CA MET A 222 3.09 17.31 -4.55
C MET A 222 2.95 18.51 -3.63
N PHE A 223 3.96 18.77 -2.77
CA PHE A 223 3.88 19.78 -1.72
C PHE A 223 5.04 20.79 -1.69
N MET A 224 6.03 20.66 -2.59
CA MET A 224 7.16 21.60 -2.73
C MET A 224 7.22 22.12 -4.16
#